data_AF-A0A8H7DWD8-F1
#
_entry.id   AF-A0A8H7DWD8-F1
#
_cell.length_a   1.000
_cell.length_b   1.000
_cell.length_c   1.000
_cell.angle_alpha   90.00
_cell.angle_beta   90.00
_cell.angle_gamma   90.00
#
_symmetry.space_group_name_H-M   'P 1'
#
loop_
_entity.id
_entity.type
_entity.pdbx_description
1 polymer ?
#
loop_
_entity_poly.entity_id
_entity_poly.type
_entity_poly.pdbx_seq_one_letter_code
_entity_poly.pdbx_strand_id
1 'polypeptide(L)'
;MASAKLGTLIIRTLAKPISTQIKHQAKQHERFRGMCVDLAQWMYRIEVRMRTNLLGGPAVNIRPLSETRAIENGANALAEGFLFSVAAALIIGETWRTSRNTSKRKDDVDDKLEGLETKVTELTTRVDLLAQKWDDQLQEERQRNDELARILERVVEIGLRGGWAEFQDTPLPLPRVQLTSPRPPSEATEETAADSPPGEGAESKSE
;
A
#
# COMPACT_ATOMS: atom_id res chain seq x y z
N MET A 1 19.27 10.93 5.40
CA MET A 1 20.64 11.31 5.84
C MET A 1 20.80 12.80 6.20
N ALA A 2 20.12 13.75 5.54
CA ALA A 2 20.25 15.17 5.86
C ALA A 2 19.57 15.61 7.18
N SER A 3 18.40 15.05 7.52
CA SER A 3 17.67 15.37 8.76
C SER A 3 18.41 14.93 10.03
N ALA A 4 18.95 13.70 10.04
CA ALA A 4 19.78 13.22 11.16
C ALA A 4 21.05 14.08 11.38
N LYS A 5 21.64 14.59 10.28
CA LYS A 5 22.81 15.48 10.33
C LYS A 5 22.44 16.88 10.85
N LEU A 6 21.29 17.42 10.44
CA LEU A 6 20.76 18.68 10.96
C LEU A 6 20.38 18.59 12.45
N GLY A 7 19.72 17.52 12.87
CA GLY A 7 19.35 17.29 14.26
C GLY A 7 20.57 17.22 15.18
N THR A 8 21.60 16.47 14.80
CA THR A 8 22.86 16.40 15.57
C THR A 8 23.60 17.73 15.60
N LEU A 9 23.55 18.53 14.54
CA LEU A 9 24.18 19.84 14.48
C LEU A 9 23.45 20.85 15.38
N ILE A 10 22.10 20.87 15.35
CA ILE A 10 21.25 21.70 16.22
C ILE A 10 21.41 21.34 17.69
N ILE A 11 21.43 20.04 18.03
CA ILE A 11 21.68 19.59 19.40
C ILE A 11 23.04 20.10 19.88
N ARG A 12 24.08 20.00 19.05
CA ARG A 12 25.45 20.43 19.41
C ARG A 12 25.59 21.95 19.50
N THR A 13 24.89 22.70 18.65
CA THR A 13 24.95 24.17 18.64
C THR A 13 24.06 24.83 19.68
N LEU A 14 23.00 24.17 20.17
CA LEU A 14 22.13 24.73 21.20
C LEU A 14 22.51 24.25 22.61
N ALA A 15 22.93 22.99 22.80
CA ALA A 15 23.15 22.42 24.12
C ALA A 15 24.21 23.17 24.97
N LYS A 16 25.30 23.62 24.34
CA LYS A 16 26.39 24.32 25.04
C LYS A 16 26.11 25.81 25.31
N PRO A 17 25.75 26.64 24.32
CA PRO A 17 25.56 28.07 24.57
C PRO A 17 24.32 28.35 25.42
N ILE A 18 23.25 27.56 25.30
CA ILE A 18 22.01 27.82 26.07
C ILE A 18 22.18 27.46 27.54
N SER A 19 22.80 26.32 27.85
CA SER A 19 23.12 25.94 29.22
C SER A 19 24.00 26.98 29.93
N THR A 20 24.89 27.65 29.17
CA THR A 20 25.82 28.65 29.71
C THR A 20 25.17 30.03 29.81
N GLN A 21 24.37 30.43 28.81
CA GLN A 21 23.64 31.70 28.77
C GLN A 21 22.54 31.78 29.83
N ILE A 22 21.77 30.71 30.04
CA ILE A 22 20.68 30.70 31.02
C ILE A 22 21.24 30.79 32.45
N LYS A 23 22.34 30.09 32.76
CA LYS A 23 23.03 30.20 34.06
C LYS A 23 23.63 31.59 34.29
N HIS A 24 24.10 32.25 33.23
CA HIS A 24 24.66 33.60 33.30
C HIS A 24 23.56 34.66 33.47
N GLN A 25 22.45 34.56 32.73
CA GLN A 25 21.32 35.49 32.84
C GLN A 25 20.53 35.34 34.15
N ALA A 26 20.42 34.14 34.71
CA ALA A 26 19.80 33.91 36.01
C ALA A 26 20.55 34.62 37.17
N LYS A 27 21.84 34.91 36.99
CA LYS A 27 22.66 35.68 37.96
C LYS A 27 22.63 37.19 37.69
N GLN A 28 22.32 37.62 36.48
CA GLN A 28 22.44 39.03 36.06
C GLN A 28 21.12 39.80 35.98
N HIS A 29 19.98 39.14 35.75
CA HIS A 29 18.69 39.83 35.60
C HIS A 29 17.66 39.40 36.66
N GLU A 30 17.29 40.35 37.53
CA GLU A 30 16.19 40.24 38.53
C GLU A 30 14.85 39.81 37.89
N ARG A 31 14.51 40.32 36.69
CA ARG A 31 13.29 39.90 35.97
C ARG A 31 13.31 38.42 35.55
N PHE A 32 14.48 37.93 35.13
CA PHE A 32 14.64 36.53 34.74
C PHE A 32 14.61 35.61 35.96
N ARG A 33 15.15 36.11 37.09
CA ARG A 33 15.04 35.49 38.42
C ARG A 33 13.58 35.26 38.81
N GLY A 34 12.73 36.28 38.65
CA GLY A 34 11.28 36.19 38.87
C GLY A 34 10.62 35.13 37.99
N MET A 35 10.89 35.15 36.67
CA MET A 35 10.40 34.11 35.75
C MET A 35 10.82 32.68 36.14
N CYS A 36 12.07 32.47 36.56
CA CYS A 36 12.51 31.15 37.02
C CYS A 36 11.77 30.70 38.28
N VAL A 37 11.53 31.62 39.23
CA VAL A 37 10.78 31.33 40.46
C VAL A 37 9.32 31.04 40.14
N ASP A 38 8.69 31.84 39.27
CA ASP A 38 7.31 31.63 38.83
C ASP A 38 7.15 30.29 38.11
N LEU A 39 8.11 29.93 37.25
CA LEU A 39 8.09 28.65 36.53
C LEU A 39 8.30 27.46 37.46
N ALA A 40 9.24 27.57 38.41
CA ALA A 40 9.47 26.54 39.42
C ALA A 40 8.24 26.34 40.32
N GLN A 41 7.60 27.43 40.74
CA GLN A 41 6.36 27.38 41.51
C GLN A 41 5.19 26.85 40.68
N TRP A 42 5.08 27.21 39.39
CA TRP A 42 4.04 26.73 38.50
C TRP A 42 4.15 25.22 38.27
N MET A 43 5.36 24.71 38.01
CA MET A 43 5.62 23.27 37.88
C MET A 43 5.23 22.53 39.16
N TYR A 44 5.63 23.04 40.33
CA TYR A 44 5.25 22.43 41.61
C TYR A 44 3.74 22.46 41.85
N ARG A 45 3.06 23.56 41.49
CA ARG A 45 1.58 23.66 41.57
C ARG A 45 0.90 22.65 40.64
N ILE A 46 1.44 22.42 39.44
CA ILE A 46 0.92 21.39 38.53
C ILE A 46 1.14 19.99 39.10
N GLU A 47 2.34 19.71 39.62
CA GLU A 47 2.65 18.41 40.23
C GLU A 47 1.73 18.12 41.42
N VAL A 48 1.56 19.09 42.33
CA VAL A 48 0.65 18.96 43.47
C VAL A 48 -0.80 18.85 43.00
N ARG A 49 -1.24 19.61 41.99
CA ARG A 49 -2.60 19.52 41.43
C ARG A 49 -2.85 18.17 40.77
N MET A 50 -1.89 17.59 40.06
CA MET A 50 -2.01 16.25 39.51
C MET A 50 -2.04 15.18 40.60
N ARG A 51 -1.13 15.25 41.59
CA ARG A 51 -1.13 14.31 42.73
C ARG A 51 -2.41 14.39 43.54
N THR A 52 -2.93 15.58 43.80
CA THR A 52 -4.18 15.75 44.56
C THR A 52 -5.41 15.36 43.75
N ASN A 53 -5.42 15.59 42.42
CA ASN A 53 -6.51 15.13 41.56
C ASN A 53 -6.52 13.59 41.38
N LEU A 54 -5.34 12.95 41.43
CA LEU A 54 -5.22 11.51 41.18
C LEU A 54 -5.25 10.67 42.47
N LEU A 55 -4.72 11.17 43.59
CA LEU A 55 -4.66 10.46 44.90
C LEU A 55 -5.56 11.06 45.98
N GLY A 56 -6.25 12.19 45.75
CA GLY A 56 -7.18 12.79 46.71
C GLY A 56 -6.55 13.31 48.02
N GLY A 57 -5.23 13.45 48.08
CA GLY A 57 -4.50 13.80 49.31
C GLY A 57 -4.65 15.28 49.74
N PRO A 58 -4.43 15.61 51.03
CA PRO A 58 -4.57 16.97 51.56
C PRO A 58 -3.48 17.93 51.04
N ALA A 59 -3.85 19.20 50.88
CA ALA A 59 -2.98 20.26 50.36
C ALA A 59 -1.75 20.47 51.26
N VAL A 60 -0.58 20.07 50.77
CA VAL A 60 0.70 20.23 51.47
C VAL A 60 1.11 21.71 51.47
N ASN A 61 1.39 22.27 52.65
CA ASN A 61 1.82 23.64 52.83
C ASN A 61 3.19 23.90 52.18
N ILE A 62 3.21 24.83 51.23
CA ILE A 62 4.35 25.14 50.37
C ILE A 62 5.34 26.00 51.17
N ARG A 63 6.45 25.43 51.63
CA ARG A 63 7.60 26.22 52.07
C ARG A 63 8.33 26.74 50.83
N PRO A 64 8.42 28.05 50.59
CA PRO A 64 9.22 28.57 49.49
C PRO A 64 10.68 28.12 49.72
N LEU A 65 11.22 27.36 48.77
CA LEU A 65 12.62 26.97 48.76
C LEU A 65 13.48 28.24 48.72
N SER A 66 14.65 28.25 49.37
CA SER A 66 15.56 29.40 49.37
C SER A 66 15.75 29.90 47.93
N GLU A 67 15.57 31.22 47.71
CA GLU A 67 15.50 31.81 46.36
C GLU A 67 16.61 31.28 45.44
N THR A 68 17.83 31.15 45.95
CA THR A 68 19.00 30.64 45.22
C THR A 68 18.78 29.24 44.62
N ARG A 69 18.18 28.30 45.35
CA ARG A 69 17.91 26.95 44.85
C ARG A 69 16.74 26.92 43.86
N ALA A 70 15.72 27.75 44.09
CA ALA A 70 14.61 27.88 43.15
C ALA A 70 15.08 28.45 41.80
N ILE A 71 16.03 29.39 41.82
CA ILE A 71 16.62 29.98 40.63
C ILE A 71 17.45 28.96 39.85
N GLU A 72 18.31 28.18 40.53
CA GLU A 72 19.13 27.16 39.86
C GLU A 72 18.27 26.05 39.23
N ASN A 73 17.26 25.56 39.95
CA ASN A 73 16.34 24.56 39.42
C ASN A 73 15.47 25.11 38.29
N GLY A 74 14.96 26.34 38.43
CA GLY A 74 14.15 26.99 37.40
C GLY A 74 14.95 27.26 36.12
N ALA A 75 16.22 27.67 36.26
CA ALA A 75 17.13 27.85 35.14
C ALA A 75 17.42 26.53 34.40
N ASN A 76 17.64 25.43 35.13
CA ASN A 76 17.87 24.12 34.52
C ASN A 76 16.62 23.60 33.79
N ALA A 77 15.43 23.76 34.39
CA ALA A 77 14.16 23.38 33.80
C ALA A 77 13.83 24.21 32.54
N LEU A 78 14.14 25.52 32.53
CA LEU A 78 13.99 26.37 31.35
C LEU A 78 14.92 25.95 30.20
N ALA A 79 16.18 25.63 30.53
CA ALA A 79 17.15 25.17 29.53
C ALA A 79 16.73 23.85 28.89
N GLU A 80 16.27 22.90 29.71
CA GLU A 80 15.77 21.60 29.25
C GLU A 80 14.46 21.76 28.45
N GLY A 81 13.52 22.56 28.93
CA GLY A 81 12.26 22.85 28.24
C GLY A 81 12.46 23.52 26.88
N PHE A 82 13.43 24.42 26.74
CA PHE A 82 13.78 25.02 25.46
C PHE A 82 14.28 23.97 24.46
N LEU A 83 15.17 23.06 24.89
CA LEU A 83 15.67 21.97 24.03
C LEU A 83 14.55 21.04 23.60
N PHE A 84 13.65 20.66 24.53
CA PHE A 84 12.47 19.86 24.19
C PHE A 84 11.53 20.58 23.23
N SER A 85 11.32 21.89 23.38
CA SER A 85 10.49 22.67 22.45
C SER A 85 11.09 22.71 21.05
N VAL A 86 12.40 22.89 20.91
CA VAL A 86 13.08 22.87 19.62
C VAL A 86 13.00 21.49 18.98
N ALA A 87 13.21 20.43 19.76
CA ALA A 87 13.08 19.05 19.29
C ALA A 87 11.64 18.72 18.85
N ALA A 88 10.64 19.10 19.65
CA ALA A 88 9.23 18.91 19.31
C ALA A 88 8.83 19.69 18.05
N ALA A 89 9.26 20.95 17.93
CA ALA A 89 9.03 21.76 16.74
C ALA A 89 9.68 21.15 15.48
N LEU A 90 10.89 20.59 15.60
CA LEU A 90 11.56 19.88 14.50
C LEU A 90 10.80 18.61 14.10
N ILE A 91 10.37 17.81 15.08
CA ILE A 91 9.58 16.60 14.83
C ILE A 91 8.28 16.97 14.14
N ILE A 92 7.51 17.90 14.69
CA ILE A 92 6.23 18.35 14.10
C ILE A 92 6.46 18.92 12.69
N GLY A 93 7.49 19.75 12.51
CA GLY A 93 7.85 20.31 11.21
C GLY A 93 8.21 19.25 10.18
N GLU A 94 8.95 18.21 10.56
CA GLU A 94 9.25 17.08 9.68
C GLU A 94 8.01 16.23 9.41
N THR A 95 7.13 16.05 10.40
CA THR A 95 5.87 15.31 10.25
C THR A 95 4.96 16.01 9.25
N TRP A 96 4.86 17.34 9.32
CA TRP A 96 4.04 18.13 8.41
C TRP A 96 4.61 18.16 6.99
N ARG A 97 5.95 18.26 6.86
CA ARG A 97 6.65 18.13 5.57
C ARG A 97 6.47 16.74 4.95
N THR A 98 6.51 15.68 5.77
CA THR A 98 6.45 14.28 5.32
C THR A 98 5.02 13.85 5.00
N SER A 99 4.03 14.31 5.77
CA SER A 99 2.62 13.98 5.62
C SER A 99 2.07 14.33 4.21
N ARG A 100 2.55 15.42 3.60
CA ARG A 100 2.19 15.77 2.21
C ARG A 100 2.67 14.75 1.17
N ASN A 101 3.79 14.09 1.40
CA ASN A 101 4.29 13.04 0.49
C ASN A 101 3.69 11.67 0.80
N THR A 102 3.30 11.41 2.06
CA THR A 102 2.64 10.16 2.45
C THR A 102 1.21 10.08 1.94
N SER A 103 0.46 11.20 1.88
CA SER A 103 -0.89 11.21 1.31
C SER A 103 -0.89 10.74 -0.15
N LYS A 104 -0.07 11.36 -0.99
CA LYS A 104 0.04 10.98 -2.42
C LYS A 104 0.40 9.51 -2.65
N ARG A 105 1.16 8.92 -1.71
CA ARG A 105 1.57 7.52 -1.78
C ARG A 105 0.48 6.57 -1.28
N LYS A 106 -0.43 7.03 -0.42
CA LYS A 106 -1.65 6.30 -0.07
C LYS A 106 -2.62 6.35 -1.25
N ASP A 107 -2.84 7.53 -1.81
CA ASP A 107 -3.72 7.73 -2.96
C ASP A 107 -3.30 6.83 -4.15
N ASP A 108 -2.01 6.80 -4.52
CA ASP A 108 -1.49 5.92 -5.60
C ASP A 108 -1.60 4.41 -5.27
N VAL A 109 -1.57 4.03 -3.99
CA VAL A 109 -1.76 2.63 -3.58
C VAL A 109 -3.23 2.24 -3.66
N ASP A 110 -4.13 3.14 -3.25
CA ASP A 110 -5.57 2.94 -3.32
C ASP A 110 -6.03 2.85 -4.79
N ASP A 111 -5.54 3.74 -5.67
CA ASP A 111 -5.79 3.70 -7.13
C ASP A 111 -5.34 2.35 -7.75
N LYS A 112 -4.19 1.82 -7.31
CA LYS A 112 -3.69 0.51 -7.77
C LYS A 112 -4.54 -0.64 -7.26
N LEU A 113 -5.03 -0.56 -6.03
CA LEU A 113 -5.92 -1.56 -5.45
C LEU A 113 -7.23 -1.64 -6.23
N GLU A 114 -7.85 -0.49 -6.52
CA GLU A 114 -9.09 -0.39 -7.30
C GLU A 114 -8.90 -0.91 -8.74
N GLY A 115 -7.75 -0.59 -9.35
CA GLY A 115 -7.38 -1.12 -10.67
C GLY A 115 -7.17 -2.64 -10.68
N LEU A 116 -6.60 -3.21 -9.61
CA LEU A 116 -6.43 -4.65 -9.45
C LEU A 116 -7.77 -5.36 -9.22
N GLU A 117 -8.63 -4.81 -8.37
CA GLU A 117 -9.98 -5.34 -8.11
C GLU A 117 -10.84 -5.38 -9.38
N THR A 118 -10.78 -4.32 -10.18
CA THR A 118 -11.47 -4.26 -11.47
C THR A 118 -10.97 -5.34 -12.42
N LYS A 119 -9.64 -5.55 -12.51
CA LYS A 119 -9.05 -6.59 -13.35
C LYS A 119 -9.40 -7.99 -12.88
N VAL A 120 -9.45 -8.23 -11.58
CA VAL A 120 -9.87 -9.52 -11.02
C VAL A 120 -11.33 -9.79 -11.39
N THR A 121 -12.20 -8.81 -11.21
CA THR A 121 -13.62 -8.93 -11.58
C THR A 121 -13.80 -9.18 -13.08
N GLU A 122 -13.05 -8.47 -13.92
CA GLU A 122 -13.03 -8.68 -15.36
C GLU A 122 -12.52 -10.08 -15.74
N LEU A 123 -11.47 -10.58 -15.08
CA LEU A 123 -10.98 -11.94 -15.33
C LEU A 123 -11.98 -13.00 -14.88
N THR A 124 -12.58 -12.84 -13.70
CA THR A 124 -13.60 -13.76 -13.18
C THR A 124 -14.79 -13.84 -14.13
N THR A 125 -15.32 -12.70 -14.57
CA THR A 125 -16.42 -12.68 -15.56
C THR A 125 -16.03 -13.33 -16.88
N ARG A 126 -14.80 -13.11 -17.38
CA ARG A 126 -14.30 -13.80 -18.59
C ARG A 126 -14.22 -15.32 -18.40
N VAL A 127 -13.76 -15.77 -17.23
CA VAL A 127 -13.69 -17.20 -16.89
C VAL A 127 -15.08 -17.80 -16.80
N ASP A 128 -16.03 -17.13 -16.15
CA ASP A 128 -17.41 -17.60 -16.03
C ASP A 128 -18.09 -17.71 -17.41
N LEU A 129 -17.88 -16.72 -18.28
CA LEU A 129 -18.40 -16.76 -19.65
C LEU A 129 -17.81 -17.91 -20.47
N LEU A 130 -16.51 -18.20 -20.29
CA LEU A 130 -15.86 -19.34 -20.93
C LEU A 130 -16.41 -20.67 -20.40
N ALA A 131 -16.59 -20.77 -19.08
CA ALA A 131 -17.17 -21.95 -18.45
C ALA A 131 -18.61 -22.22 -18.94
N GLN A 132 -19.45 -21.19 -19.00
CA GLN A 132 -20.82 -21.30 -19.53
C GLN A 132 -20.82 -21.78 -20.99
N LYS A 133 -19.94 -21.22 -21.84
CA LYS A 133 -19.83 -21.68 -23.24
C LYS A 133 -19.43 -23.15 -23.35
N TRP A 134 -18.57 -23.63 -22.46
CA TRP A 134 -18.14 -25.03 -22.45
C TRP A 134 -19.28 -25.96 -22.01
N ASP A 135 -20.03 -25.56 -20.99
CA ASP A 135 -21.22 -26.32 -20.55
C ASP A 135 -22.27 -26.38 -21.65
N ASP A 136 -22.55 -25.27 -22.35
CA ASP A 136 -23.49 -25.24 -23.48
C ASP A 136 -23.05 -26.18 -24.60
N GLN A 137 -21.78 -26.14 -25.00
CA GLN A 137 -21.25 -27.06 -26.03
C GLN A 137 -21.34 -28.52 -25.60
N LEU A 138 -21.03 -28.83 -24.33
CA LEU A 138 -21.11 -30.19 -23.84
C LEU A 138 -22.57 -30.69 -23.82
N GLN A 139 -23.52 -29.82 -23.48
CA GLN A 139 -24.95 -30.12 -23.54
C GLN A 139 -25.42 -30.38 -24.97
N GLU A 140 -25.00 -29.55 -25.93
CA GLU A 140 -25.33 -29.77 -27.34
C GLU A 140 -24.77 -31.11 -27.85
N GLU A 141 -23.50 -31.41 -27.56
CA GLU A 141 -22.91 -32.70 -27.95
C GLU A 141 -23.62 -33.89 -27.30
N ARG A 142 -24.03 -33.77 -26.03
CA ARG A 142 -24.83 -34.79 -25.33
C ARG A 142 -26.19 -34.99 -25.97
N GLN A 143 -26.91 -33.90 -26.27
CA GLN A 143 -28.21 -33.94 -26.93
C GLN A 143 -28.12 -34.61 -28.30
N ARG A 144 -27.11 -34.23 -29.11
CA ARG A 144 -26.89 -34.88 -30.42
C ARG A 144 -26.60 -36.37 -30.26
N ASN A 145 -25.78 -36.76 -29.27
CA ASN A 145 -25.49 -38.17 -29.03
C ASN A 145 -26.73 -38.95 -28.60
N ASP A 146 -27.57 -38.37 -27.74
CA ASP A 146 -28.85 -38.98 -27.32
C ASP A 146 -29.84 -39.10 -28.49
N GLU A 147 -29.91 -38.10 -29.37
CA GLU A 147 -30.69 -38.16 -30.60
C GLU A 147 -30.20 -39.27 -31.54
N LEU A 148 -28.88 -39.36 -31.75
CA LEU A 148 -28.28 -40.44 -32.54
C LEU A 148 -28.57 -41.81 -31.94
N ALA A 149 -28.51 -41.95 -30.61
CA ALA A 149 -28.84 -43.19 -29.90
C ALA A 149 -30.32 -43.57 -30.11
N ARG A 150 -31.26 -42.62 -30.03
CA ARG A 150 -32.69 -42.87 -30.31
C ARG A 150 -32.95 -43.26 -31.77
N ILE A 151 -32.28 -42.59 -32.72
CA ILE A 151 -32.39 -42.95 -34.15
C ILE A 151 -31.86 -44.37 -34.35
N LEU A 152 -30.71 -44.71 -33.76
CA LEU A 152 -30.13 -46.04 -33.85
C LEU A 152 -31.08 -47.10 -33.26
N GLU A 153 -31.65 -46.85 -32.08
CA GLU A 153 -32.65 -47.73 -31.46
C GLU A 153 -33.85 -47.95 -32.39
N ARG A 154 -34.36 -46.87 -33.01
CA ARG A 154 -35.49 -46.96 -33.95
C ARG A 154 -35.14 -47.75 -35.22
N VAL A 155 -33.95 -47.54 -35.78
CA VAL A 155 -33.47 -48.27 -36.96
C VAL A 155 -33.28 -49.76 -36.63
N VAL A 156 -32.69 -50.07 -35.48
CA VAL A 156 -32.51 -51.45 -34.98
C VAL A 156 -33.87 -52.13 -34.81
N GLU A 157 -34.87 -51.45 -34.22
CA GLU A 157 -36.23 -51.99 -34.07
C GLU A 157 -36.88 -52.29 -35.43
N ILE A 158 -36.77 -51.37 -36.40
CA ILE A 158 -37.31 -51.56 -37.76
C ILE A 158 -36.56 -52.69 -38.49
N GLY A 159 -35.24 -52.75 -38.36
CA GLY A 159 -34.40 -53.78 -38.99
C GLY A 159 -34.65 -55.18 -38.43
N LEU A 160 -34.77 -55.32 -37.11
CA LEU A 160 -35.13 -56.58 -36.45
C LEU A 160 -36.53 -57.08 -36.88
N ARG A 161 -37.51 -56.18 -37.00
CA ARG A 161 -38.85 -56.54 -37.51
C ARG A 161 -38.89 -56.78 -39.03
N GLY A 162 -38.00 -56.14 -39.78
CA GLY A 162 -37.92 -56.21 -41.25
C GLY A 162 -36.97 -57.27 -41.82
N GLY A 163 -36.47 -58.21 -41.00
CA GLY A 163 -35.69 -59.36 -41.48
C GLY A 163 -34.17 -59.14 -41.62
N TRP A 164 -33.60 -58.06 -41.06
CA TRP A 164 -32.16 -57.76 -41.17
C TRP A 164 -31.25 -58.73 -40.39
N ALA A 165 -31.82 -59.62 -39.56
CA ALA A 165 -31.08 -60.67 -38.88
C ALA A 165 -30.50 -61.72 -39.86
N GLU A 166 -31.09 -61.90 -41.05
CA GLU A 166 -30.62 -62.84 -42.09
C GLU A 166 -29.43 -62.31 -42.93
N PHE A 167 -29.10 -61.02 -42.87
CA PHE A 167 -28.07 -60.39 -43.71
C PHE A 167 -26.63 -60.49 -43.17
N GLN A 168 -26.40 -61.14 -42.01
CA GLN A 168 -25.07 -61.23 -41.37
C GLN A 168 -23.99 -61.91 -42.25
N ASP A 169 -24.38 -62.71 -43.26
CA ASP A 169 -23.44 -63.46 -44.10
C ASP A 169 -23.06 -62.77 -45.43
N THR A 170 -23.44 -61.51 -45.64
CA THR A 170 -23.10 -60.76 -46.87
C THR A 170 -22.08 -59.64 -46.59
N PRO A 171 -20.86 -59.67 -47.18
CA PRO A 171 -19.86 -58.64 -46.95
C PRO A 171 -20.26 -57.33 -47.65
N LEU A 172 -20.65 -56.32 -46.85
CA LEU A 172 -20.95 -54.97 -47.33
C LEU A 172 -19.65 -54.19 -47.61
N PRO A 173 -19.50 -53.53 -48.77
CA PRO A 173 -18.39 -52.61 -49.02
C PRO A 173 -18.63 -51.30 -48.25
N LEU A 174 -17.82 -51.02 -47.23
CA LEU A 174 -17.87 -49.76 -46.50
C LEU A 174 -17.32 -48.62 -47.39
N PRO A 175 -18.08 -47.54 -47.65
CA PRO A 175 -17.52 -46.36 -48.29
C PRO A 175 -16.50 -45.70 -47.35
N ARG A 176 -15.26 -45.60 -47.81
CA ARG A 176 -14.15 -44.99 -47.07
C ARG A 176 -14.39 -43.49 -46.94
N VAL A 177 -14.88 -43.06 -45.77
CA VAL A 177 -14.97 -41.64 -45.42
C VAL A 177 -13.54 -41.08 -45.36
N GLN A 178 -13.21 -40.14 -46.25
CA GLN A 178 -11.96 -39.39 -46.17
C GLN A 178 -12.12 -38.32 -45.10
N LEU A 179 -11.62 -38.60 -43.89
CA LEU A 179 -11.42 -37.57 -42.88
C LEU A 179 -10.41 -36.56 -43.46
N THR A 180 -10.88 -35.38 -43.84
CA THR A 180 -9.99 -34.26 -44.17
C THR A 180 -9.19 -33.95 -42.91
N SER A 181 -7.89 -34.21 -42.94
CA SER A 181 -7.00 -33.96 -41.80
C SER A 181 -7.07 -32.47 -41.41
N PRO A 182 -7.10 -32.11 -40.11
CA PRO A 182 -7.03 -30.72 -39.70
C PRO A 182 -5.76 -30.09 -40.28
N ARG A 183 -5.91 -28.96 -40.97
CA ARG A 183 -4.81 -28.17 -41.51
C ARG A 183 -3.81 -27.87 -40.38
N PRO A 184 -2.52 -28.24 -40.51
CA PRO A 184 -1.52 -27.84 -39.52
C PRO A 184 -1.36 -26.30 -39.51
N PRO A 185 -0.94 -25.70 -38.38
CA PRO A 185 -0.68 -24.27 -38.31
C PRO A 185 0.45 -23.91 -39.27
N SER A 186 0.26 -22.84 -40.04
CA SER A 186 1.27 -22.31 -40.95
C SER A 186 2.37 -21.60 -40.15
N GLU A 187 3.42 -22.33 -39.79
CA GLU A 187 4.78 -21.81 -39.59
C GLU A 187 5.56 -22.12 -40.89
N ALA A 188 6.39 -21.28 -41.50
CA ALA A 188 6.87 -19.94 -41.28
C ALA A 188 7.57 -19.52 -42.59
N THR A 189 7.75 -18.23 -42.87
CA THR A 189 8.92 -17.75 -43.61
C THR A 189 9.25 -16.34 -43.15
N GLU A 190 10.33 -16.25 -42.37
CA GLU A 190 11.13 -15.05 -42.22
C GLU A 190 11.66 -14.63 -43.60
N GLU A 191 11.33 -13.41 -44.05
CA GLU A 191 12.22 -12.66 -44.92
C GLU A 191 12.50 -11.31 -44.27
N THR A 192 13.74 -11.21 -43.79
CA THR A 192 14.45 -10.04 -43.35
C THR A 192 14.52 -8.98 -44.45
N ALA A 193 13.94 -7.80 -44.21
CA ALA A 193 14.43 -6.56 -44.80
C ALA A 193 14.09 -5.39 -43.88
N ALA A 194 15.14 -4.74 -43.40
CA ALA A 194 15.11 -3.49 -42.65
C ALA A 194 14.36 -2.40 -43.43
N ASP A 195 13.60 -1.56 -42.73
CA ASP A 195 13.98 -0.16 -42.49
C ASP A 195 12.96 0.50 -41.54
N SER A 196 13.45 1.25 -40.56
CA SER A 196 12.64 1.94 -39.53
C SER A 196 12.49 3.45 -39.88
N PRO A 197 11.77 4.27 -39.10
CA PRO A 197 10.76 5.22 -39.58
C PRO A 197 11.29 6.66 -39.83
N PRO A 198 10.51 7.59 -40.42
CA PRO A 198 10.84 9.00 -40.36
C PRO A 198 10.26 9.62 -39.08
N GLY A 199 11.13 10.16 -38.24
CA GLY A 199 10.78 10.93 -37.05
C GLY A 199 11.85 11.99 -36.77
N GLU A 200 11.48 13.24 -37.06
CA GLU A 200 12.14 14.52 -36.78
C GLU A 200 13.09 14.62 -35.57
N GLY A 201 14.17 15.39 -35.76
CA GLY A 201 14.45 16.52 -34.86
C GLY A 201 15.80 16.57 -34.13
N ALA A 202 16.60 17.56 -34.52
CA ALA A 202 17.44 18.43 -33.68
C ALA A 202 18.82 17.95 -33.16
N GLU A 203 19.86 18.52 -33.79
CA GLU A 203 20.84 19.47 -33.23
C GLU A 203 21.78 19.13 -32.05
N SER A 204 22.99 19.73 -32.17
CA SER A 204 24.14 19.80 -31.24
C SER A 204 25.16 18.65 -31.40
N LYS A 205 26.46 18.85 -31.69
CA LYS A 205 27.34 20.02 -31.53
C LYS A 205 28.67 19.76 -32.26
N SER A 206 29.23 20.77 -32.94
CA SER A 206 30.66 20.84 -33.31
C SER A 206 31.05 22.31 -33.57
N GLU A 207 31.23 23.05 -32.48
CA GLU A 207 32.28 24.07 -32.22
C GLU A 207 32.12 24.59 -30.77
#